data_AF-A0A6J6UXK4-F1
#
_entry.id   AF-A0A6J6UXK4-F1
#
_cell.length_a   1.000
_cell.length_b   1.000
_cell.length_c   1.000
_cell.angle_alpha   90.00
_cell.angle_beta   90.00
_cell.angle_gamma   90.00
#
_symmetry.space_group_name_H-M   'P 1'
#
loop_
_entity.id
_entity.type
_entity.pdbx_description
1 polymer ?
#
loop_
_entity_poly.entity_id
_entity_poly.type
_entity_poly.pdbx_seq_one_letter_code
_entity_poly.pdbx_strand_id
1 'polypeptide(L)'
;MGLFLVIRILKIKPVQEFKNFKSSRVVTRTKSIIDAEIVDLKERITFYSTYKEQPVDASSDSGIVLQADEYAIAIASEVGLIESRSSGGVAEPNLIDEGRFLVTDKRGVFIGNNETREFVWSKLVSHQAEPLASAMVLYLSLSNRQKVSGIGMDAKSIKDVQQRIEFAVAVGLEREAQFLDKLKTQIAALEVEKTTAPD
;
A
#
# COMPACT_ATOMS: atom_id res chain seq x y z
N MET A 1 26.87 29.11 57.75
CA MET A 1 25.70 28.23 57.95
C MET A 1 25.29 27.67 56.59
N GLY A 2 25.62 26.39 56.32
CA GLY A 2 25.05 25.49 55.29
C GLY A 2 25.16 25.90 53.81
N LEU A 3 25.19 25.01 52.81
CA LEU A 3 25.39 23.57 52.68
C LEU A 3 25.48 23.31 51.15
N PHE A 4 26.42 22.45 50.75
CA PHE A 4 26.59 21.71 49.48
C PHE A 4 25.62 21.92 48.29
N LEU A 5 26.21 22.03 47.08
CA LEU A 5 25.94 21.04 46.04
C LEU A 5 27.16 20.85 45.12
N VAL A 6 27.75 19.65 45.19
CA VAL A 6 28.74 19.15 44.23
C VAL A 6 27.98 18.63 43.02
N ILE A 7 28.13 19.26 41.86
CA ILE A 7 27.68 18.69 40.59
C ILE A 7 28.86 17.97 39.94
N ARG A 8 28.85 16.63 40.01
CA ARG A 8 29.59 15.78 39.06
C ARG A 8 28.65 15.38 37.94
N ILE A 9 28.86 15.87 36.71
CA ILE A 9 28.36 15.19 35.50
C ILE A 9 29.41 15.28 34.37
N LEU A 10 30.09 14.12 34.23
CA LEU A 10 30.54 13.41 33.03
C LEU A 10 31.33 14.15 31.93
N LYS A 11 32.61 13.76 31.81
CA LYS A 11 33.45 13.89 30.60
C LYS A 11 32.66 13.43 29.37
N ILE A 12 32.45 14.34 28.43
CA ILE A 12 32.03 14.01 27.07
C ILE A 12 33.12 13.12 26.46
N LYS A 13 32.78 11.87 26.15
CA LYS A 13 33.68 10.99 25.37
C LYS A 13 33.78 11.56 23.95
N PRO A 14 34.99 11.64 23.36
CA PRO A 14 35.12 12.07 21.98
C PRO A 14 34.39 11.09 21.05
N VAL A 15 33.81 11.66 20.00
CA VAL A 15 33.13 11.02 18.87
C VAL A 15 33.86 9.74 18.50
N GLN A 16 33.19 8.59 18.67
CA GLN A 16 33.69 7.33 18.13
C GLN A 16 33.82 7.50 16.61
N GLU A 17 35.03 7.29 16.10
CA GLU A 17 35.29 7.14 14.68
C GLU A 17 34.27 6.15 14.09
N PHE A 18 33.46 6.64 13.15
CA PHE A 18 32.61 5.78 12.35
C PHE A 18 33.52 4.81 11.60
N LYS A 19 33.59 3.56 12.08
CA LYS A 19 34.10 2.45 11.28
C LYS A 19 33.27 2.44 10.00
N ASN A 20 33.94 2.68 8.87
CA ASN A 20 33.39 2.49 7.53
C ASN A 20 32.68 1.13 7.49
N PHE A 21 31.35 1.16 7.53
CA PHE A 21 30.55 -0.02 7.33
C PHE A 21 30.77 -0.41 5.87
N LYS A 22 31.45 -1.53 5.65
CA LYS A 22 31.73 -2.04 4.31
C LYS A 22 30.41 -2.08 3.53
N SER A 23 30.45 -1.45 2.36
CA SER A 23 29.51 -1.54 1.24
C SER A 23 28.55 -2.71 1.37
N SER A 24 27.25 -2.39 1.41
CA SER A 24 26.16 -3.35 1.28
C SER A 24 26.53 -4.38 0.23
N ARG A 25 26.58 -5.67 0.61
CA ARG A 25 26.61 -6.74 -0.39
C ARG A 25 25.45 -6.47 -1.33
N VAL A 26 25.75 -6.15 -2.59
CA VAL A 26 24.78 -6.23 -3.66
C VAL A 26 24.31 -7.68 -3.61
N VAL A 27 23.08 -7.89 -3.16
CA VAL A 27 22.48 -9.22 -3.20
C VAL A 27 22.28 -9.50 -4.67
N THR A 28 23.20 -10.25 -5.27
CA THR A 28 23.07 -10.65 -6.66
C THR A 28 21.83 -11.54 -6.77
N ARG A 29 20.84 -11.08 -7.53
CA ARG A 29 19.59 -11.80 -7.76
C ARG A 29 19.88 -12.99 -8.67
N THR A 30 19.37 -14.17 -8.32
CA THR A 30 19.53 -15.38 -9.14
C THR A 30 18.48 -15.44 -10.23
N LYS A 31 18.74 -16.22 -11.29
CA LYS A 31 17.77 -16.46 -12.37
C LYS A 31 16.44 -16.97 -11.84
N SER A 32 16.46 -17.87 -10.86
CA SER A 32 15.24 -18.41 -10.26
C SER A 32 14.37 -17.34 -9.58
N ILE A 33 14.97 -16.35 -8.92
CA ILE A 33 14.22 -15.24 -8.30
C ILE A 33 13.59 -14.36 -9.39
N ILE A 34 14.36 -14.03 -10.42
CA ILE A 34 13.89 -13.22 -11.53
C ILE A 34 12.75 -13.92 -12.29
N ASP A 35 12.86 -15.24 -12.49
CA ASP A 35 11.80 -16.05 -13.12
C ASP A 35 10.49 -16.02 -12.33
N ALA A 36 10.57 -16.15 -11.00
CA ALA A 36 9.39 -16.07 -10.14
C ALA A 36 8.70 -14.71 -10.26
N GLU A 37 9.46 -13.62 -10.36
CA GLU A 37 8.91 -12.27 -10.55
C GLU A 37 8.29 -12.07 -11.94
N ILE A 38 8.90 -12.62 -12.98
CA ILE A 38 8.32 -12.59 -14.33
C ILE A 38 6.98 -13.34 -14.37
N VAL A 39 6.89 -14.50 -13.72
CA VAL A 39 5.64 -15.27 -13.62
C VAL A 39 4.58 -14.46 -12.87
N ASP A 40 4.91 -13.91 -11.71
CA ASP A 40 4.00 -13.06 -10.91
C ASP A 40 3.50 -11.84 -11.72
N LEU A 41 4.36 -11.17 -12.49
CA LEU A 41 3.96 -10.07 -13.36
C LEU A 41 3.07 -10.51 -14.52
N LYS A 42 3.33 -11.68 -15.13
CA LYS A 42 2.48 -12.23 -16.20
C LYS A 42 1.09 -12.57 -15.68
N GLU A 43 1.01 -13.24 -14.53
CA GLU A 43 -0.27 -13.54 -13.86
C GLU A 43 -1.05 -12.27 -13.54
N ARG A 44 -0.39 -11.22 -13.04
CA ARG A 44 -1.00 -9.91 -12.83
C ARG A 44 -1.54 -9.30 -14.11
N ILE A 45 -0.76 -9.28 -15.19
CA ILE A 45 -1.22 -8.75 -16.49
C ILE A 45 -2.45 -9.53 -16.97
N THR A 46 -2.44 -10.86 -16.86
CA THR A 46 -3.58 -11.70 -17.24
C THR A 46 -4.83 -11.34 -16.44
N PHE A 47 -4.70 -11.22 -15.11
CA PHE A 47 -5.80 -10.77 -14.27
C PHE A 47 -6.30 -9.38 -14.69
N TYR A 48 -5.39 -8.41 -14.79
CA TYR A 48 -5.75 -7.01 -15.07
C TYR A 48 -6.31 -6.82 -16.48
N SER A 49 -6.02 -7.70 -17.42
CA SER A 49 -6.59 -7.66 -18.77
C SER A 49 -7.98 -8.28 -18.85
N THR A 50 -8.42 -9.02 -17.82
CA THR A 50 -9.67 -9.79 -17.81
C THR A 50 -10.58 -9.48 -16.62
N TYR A 51 -10.23 -8.50 -15.76
CA TYR A 51 -10.91 -8.25 -14.49
C TYR A 51 -12.43 -8.05 -14.61
N LYS A 52 -12.93 -7.50 -15.73
CA LYS A 52 -14.37 -7.30 -15.99
C LYS A 52 -15.16 -8.60 -16.12
N GLU A 53 -14.48 -9.68 -16.49
CA GLU A 53 -15.05 -11.01 -16.68
C GLU A 53 -14.93 -11.86 -15.41
N GLN A 54 -14.15 -11.39 -14.42
CA GLN A 54 -13.90 -12.16 -13.21
C GLN A 54 -15.01 -11.90 -12.19
N PRO A 55 -15.69 -12.95 -11.70
CA PRO A 55 -16.62 -12.79 -10.60
C PRO A 55 -15.83 -12.52 -9.32
N VAL A 56 -15.82 -11.27 -8.87
CA VAL A 56 -15.50 -10.95 -7.48
C VAL A 56 -16.81 -10.99 -6.72
N ASP A 57 -16.94 -11.93 -5.78
CA ASP A 57 -18.15 -12.11 -4.98
C ASP A 57 -18.38 -10.91 -4.05
N ALA A 58 -18.92 -9.84 -4.64
CA ALA A 58 -19.30 -8.63 -3.95
C ALA A 58 -20.80 -8.61 -3.62
N SER A 59 -21.56 -9.69 -3.91
CA SER A 59 -23.03 -9.66 -3.95
C SER A 59 -23.72 -10.27 -2.71
N SER A 60 -24.76 -9.54 -2.26
CA SER A 60 -25.83 -9.85 -1.29
C SER A 60 -25.57 -9.76 0.23
N ASP A 61 -24.47 -10.27 0.78
CA ASP A 61 -24.18 -10.16 2.24
C ASP A 61 -23.22 -9.00 2.60
N SER A 62 -22.87 -8.19 1.61
CA SER A 62 -21.90 -7.08 1.72
C SER A 62 -22.54 -5.71 1.94
N GLY A 63 -23.83 -5.56 1.64
CA GLY A 63 -24.50 -4.25 1.61
C GLY A 63 -24.04 -3.33 0.47
N ILE A 64 -23.22 -3.84 -0.47
CA ILE A 64 -22.71 -3.05 -1.60
C ILE A 64 -23.60 -3.22 -2.82
N VAL A 65 -23.99 -2.09 -3.39
CA VAL A 65 -24.56 -2.04 -4.72
C VAL A 65 -23.52 -1.46 -5.67
N LEU A 66 -22.99 -2.31 -6.56
CA LEU A 66 -22.16 -1.86 -7.68
C LEU A 66 -23.01 -1.01 -8.62
N GLN A 67 -22.46 0.09 -9.10
CA GLN A 67 -23.07 0.91 -10.12
C GLN A 67 -23.05 0.17 -11.47
N ALA A 68 -23.88 0.62 -12.41
CA ALA A 68 -23.78 0.17 -13.79
C ALA A 68 -22.35 0.41 -14.31
N ASP A 69 -21.81 -0.58 -15.02
CA ASP A 69 -20.44 -0.59 -15.54
C ASP A 69 -19.37 -0.38 -14.45
N GLU A 70 -19.63 -0.75 -13.19
CA GLU A 70 -18.63 -0.81 -12.11
C GLU A 70 -18.25 -2.28 -11.86
N TYR A 71 -16.96 -2.58 -11.91
CA TYR A 71 -16.43 -3.93 -11.78
C TYR A 71 -15.58 -4.04 -10.52
N ALA A 72 -15.87 -5.03 -9.71
CA ALA A 72 -15.08 -5.33 -8.53
C ALA A 72 -13.72 -5.94 -8.92
N ILE A 73 -12.65 -5.48 -8.25
CA ILE A 73 -11.26 -5.88 -8.51
C ILE A 73 -10.71 -6.69 -7.34
N ALA A 74 -11.02 -6.30 -6.10
CA ALA A 74 -10.56 -7.00 -4.91
C ALA A 74 -11.47 -6.72 -3.71
N ILE A 75 -11.49 -7.65 -2.76
CA ILE A 75 -12.10 -7.46 -1.43
C ILE A 75 -11.04 -7.77 -0.38
N ALA A 76 -10.76 -6.81 0.47
CA ALA A 76 -9.99 -7.03 1.69
C ALA A 76 -10.96 -7.17 2.86
N SER A 77 -10.89 -8.30 3.57
CA SER A 77 -11.70 -8.55 4.76
C SER A 77 -10.90 -8.28 6.03
N GLU A 78 -11.59 -8.06 7.15
CA GLU A 78 -10.97 -7.83 8.47
C GLU A 78 -10.02 -6.62 8.47
N VAL A 79 -10.45 -5.54 7.82
CA VAL A 79 -9.68 -4.29 7.72
C VAL A 79 -10.23 -3.23 8.67
N GLY A 80 -9.34 -2.37 9.16
CA GLY A 80 -9.70 -1.20 9.96
C GLY A 80 -9.79 0.05 9.10
N LEU A 81 -10.78 0.90 9.32
CA LEU A 81 -10.79 2.26 8.79
C LEU A 81 -10.03 3.17 9.75
N ILE A 82 -8.94 3.74 9.26
CA ILE A 82 -8.08 4.65 10.00
C ILE A 82 -8.36 6.09 9.55
N GLU A 83 -8.43 7.03 10.48
CA GLU A 83 -8.41 8.46 10.19
C GLU A 83 -7.18 9.07 10.86
N SER A 84 -6.36 9.75 10.06
CA SER A 84 -5.24 10.52 10.57
C SER A 84 -5.67 11.97 10.76
N ARG A 85 -5.66 12.44 12.01
CA ARG A 85 -5.91 13.85 12.34
C ARG A 85 -4.58 14.52 12.66
N SER A 86 -4.33 15.66 12.03
CA SER A 86 -3.26 16.56 12.50
C SER A 86 -3.78 17.31 13.72
N SER A 87 -3.45 16.84 14.92
CA SER A 87 -3.61 17.61 16.15
C SER A 87 -2.24 18.14 16.57
N GLY A 88 -2.03 19.45 16.46
CA GLY A 88 -0.78 20.08 16.91
C GLY A 88 0.47 19.71 16.10
N GLY A 89 0.32 19.27 14.85
CA GLY A 89 1.44 18.97 13.95
C GLY A 89 1.94 17.53 14.01
N VAL A 90 1.37 16.69 14.89
CA VAL A 90 1.60 15.24 14.90
C VAL A 90 0.32 14.56 14.42
N ALA A 91 0.45 13.79 13.34
CA ALA A 91 -0.61 12.98 12.78
C ALA A 91 -0.75 11.71 13.62
N GLU A 92 -1.79 11.63 14.47
CA GLU A 92 -2.08 10.40 15.22
C GLU A 92 -3.15 9.59 14.46
N PRO A 93 -2.83 8.36 14.01
CA PRO A 93 -3.80 7.48 13.39
C PRO A 93 -4.77 6.95 14.44
N ASN A 94 -6.07 7.08 14.16
CA ASN A 94 -7.12 6.56 15.01
C ASN A 94 -7.95 5.50 14.26
N LEU A 95 -8.18 4.35 14.88
CA LEU A 95 -9.11 3.34 14.38
C LEU A 95 -10.55 3.85 14.58
N ILE A 96 -11.28 3.99 13.49
CA ILE A 96 -12.64 4.54 13.50
C ILE A 96 -13.68 3.44 13.42
N ASP A 97 -13.43 2.42 12.61
CA ASP A 97 -14.34 1.29 12.42
C ASP A 97 -13.58 0.07 11.88
N GLU A 98 -14.22 -1.08 11.90
CA GLU A 98 -13.68 -2.35 11.38
C GLU A 98 -14.67 -2.97 10.41
N GLY A 99 -14.17 -3.64 9.37
CA GLY A 99 -15.01 -4.31 8.40
C GLY A 99 -14.27 -4.77 7.15
N ARG A 100 -14.78 -4.37 5.99
CA ARG A 100 -14.29 -4.80 4.67
C ARG A 100 -13.99 -3.61 3.78
N PHE A 101 -13.04 -3.77 2.86
CA PHE A 101 -12.73 -2.79 1.83
C PHE A 101 -12.85 -3.42 0.44
N LEU A 102 -13.86 -2.98 -0.31
CA LEU A 102 -14.03 -3.33 -1.71
C LEU A 102 -13.24 -2.35 -2.57
N VAL A 103 -12.42 -2.88 -3.47
CA VAL A 103 -11.75 -2.13 -4.54
C VAL A 103 -12.50 -2.42 -5.84
N THR A 104 -12.98 -1.38 -6.51
CA THR A 104 -13.58 -1.46 -7.85
C THR A 104 -12.74 -0.65 -8.82
N ASP A 105 -13.06 -0.71 -10.11
CA ASP A 105 -12.45 0.13 -11.14
C ASP A 105 -12.79 1.63 -11.04
N LYS A 106 -13.82 2.02 -10.28
CA LYS A 106 -14.23 3.43 -10.11
C LYS A 106 -13.86 4.01 -8.74
N ARG A 107 -13.90 3.19 -7.71
CA ARG A 107 -13.78 3.62 -6.30
C ARG A 107 -13.42 2.49 -5.36
N GLY A 108 -12.93 2.89 -4.18
CA GLY A 108 -12.84 2.04 -3.01
C GLY A 108 -14.05 2.26 -2.12
N VAL A 109 -14.59 1.21 -1.52
CA VAL A 109 -15.70 1.31 -0.58
C VAL A 109 -15.34 0.52 0.67
N PHE A 110 -15.07 1.23 1.76
CA PHE A 110 -15.01 0.64 3.09
C PHE A 110 -16.42 0.50 3.65
N ILE A 111 -16.70 -0.63 4.27
CA ILE A 111 -17.94 -0.91 4.98
C ILE A 111 -17.58 -1.50 6.32
N GLY A 112 -17.83 -0.73 7.36
CA GLY A 112 -17.70 -1.19 8.73
C GLY A 112 -19.06 -1.36 9.39
N ASN A 113 -19.01 -1.60 10.69
CA ASN A 113 -20.19 -1.84 11.51
C ASN A 113 -21.02 -0.56 11.71
N ASN A 114 -20.37 0.60 11.65
CA ASN A 114 -20.96 1.89 11.99
C ASN A 114 -21.01 2.85 10.80
N GLU A 115 -20.04 2.75 9.89
CA GLU A 115 -19.96 3.65 8.75
C GLU A 115 -19.48 3.00 7.45
N THR A 116 -19.95 3.56 6.34
CA THR A 116 -19.45 3.29 5.00
C THR A 116 -18.63 4.49 4.54
N ARG A 117 -17.46 4.23 3.94
CA ARG A 117 -16.60 5.27 3.38
C ARG A 117 -16.19 4.97 1.95
N GLU A 118 -16.55 5.87 1.06
CA GLU A 118 -16.18 5.81 -0.35
C GLU A 118 -14.86 6.54 -0.62
N PHE A 119 -14.09 6.05 -1.59
CA PHE A 119 -12.82 6.61 -2.05
C PHE A 119 -12.83 6.66 -3.58
N VAL A 120 -13.23 7.80 -4.14
CA VAL A 120 -13.31 7.94 -5.61
C VAL A 120 -11.89 8.13 -6.18
N TRP A 121 -11.49 7.28 -7.12
CA TRP A 121 -10.12 7.27 -7.65
C TRP A 121 -9.73 8.57 -8.36
N SER A 122 -10.68 9.20 -9.07
CA SER A 122 -10.43 10.51 -9.72
C SER A 122 -10.18 11.66 -8.75
N LYS A 123 -10.41 11.45 -7.45
CA LYS A 123 -10.11 12.42 -6.38
C LYS A 123 -8.86 12.05 -5.59
N LEU A 124 -8.27 10.87 -5.82
CA LEU A 124 -7.09 10.40 -5.11
C LEU A 124 -5.87 11.23 -5.51
N VAL A 125 -5.21 11.80 -4.50
CA VAL A 125 -3.99 12.60 -4.65
C VAL A 125 -2.76 11.73 -4.41
N SER A 126 -2.82 10.88 -3.39
CA SER A 126 -1.75 9.95 -3.06
C SER A 126 -2.28 8.73 -2.34
N HIS A 127 -1.54 7.63 -2.46
CA HIS A 127 -1.69 6.44 -1.62
C HIS A 127 -0.31 6.02 -1.10
N GLN A 128 -0.22 5.61 0.16
CA GLN A 128 1.05 5.17 0.76
C GLN A 128 0.79 4.16 1.86
N ALA A 129 1.51 3.03 1.81
CA ALA A 129 1.53 2.06 2.90
C ALA A 129 2.58 2.47 3.95
N GLU A 130 2.17 2.50 5.21
CA GLU A 130 3.04 2.81 6.35
C GLU A 130 2.81 1.80 7.49
N PRO A 131 3.85 1.43 8.24
CA PRO A 131 3.69 0.60 9.43
C PRO A 131 2.97 1.35 10.55
N LEU A 132 2.06 0.67 11.25
CA LEU A 132 1.40 1.16 12.45
C LEU A 132 1.35 0.05 13.52
N ALA A 133 2.21 0.16 14.53
CA ALA A 133 2.41 -0.88 15.54
C ALA A 133 2.66 -2.27 14.90
N SER A 134 1.74 -3.23 15.06
CA SER A 134 1.81 -4.57 14.46
C SER A 134 1.08 -4.71 13.13
N ALA A 135 0.49 -3.63 12.61
CA ALA A 135 -0.28 -3.59 11.38
C ALA A 135 0.37 -2.70 10.31
N MET A 136 -0.20 -2.71 9.11
CA MET A 136 0.11 -1.78 8.02
C MET A 136 -1.13 -0.96 7.71
N VAL A 137 -0.96 0.32 7.43
CA VAL A 137 -2.05 1.20 7.00
C VAL A 137 -1.76 1.70 5.59
N LEU A 138 -2.70 1.47 4.68
CA LEU A 138 -2.70 2.11 3.37
C LEU A 138 -3.45 3.44 3.48
N TYR A 139 -2.72 4.54 3.62
CA TYR A 139 -3.30 5.88 3.60
C TYR A 139 -3.72 6.26 2.18
N LEU A 140 -4.89 6.87 2.07
CA LEU A 140 -5.54 7.33 0.84
C LEU A 140 -5.93 8.80 1.01
N SER A 141 -5.14 9.70 0.44
CA SER A 141 -5.39 11.15 0.49
C SER A 141 -6.27 11.57 -0.67
N LEU A 142 -7.41 12.21 -0.39
CA LEU A 142 -8.36 12.66 -1.40
C LEU A 142 -8.41 14.20 -1.44
N SER A 143 -8.42 14.77 -2.65
CA SER A 143 -8.40 16.22 -2.90
C SER A 143 -9.61 16.98 -2.32
N ASN A 144 -10.72 16.27 -2.08
CA ASN A 144 -11.95 16.83 -1.56
C ASN A 144 -12.15 16.58 -0.05
N ARG A 145 -11.09 16.18 0.67
CA ARG A 145 -11.15 15.92 2.11
C ARG A 145 -10.03 16.65 2.84
N GLN A 146 -10.36 17.20 4.01
CA GLN A 146 -9.38 17.81 4.90
C GLN A 146 -8.57 16.76 5.68
N LYS A 147 -9.16 15.59 5.94
CA LYS A 147 -8.55 14.50 6.70
C LYS A 147 -8.11 13.37 5.78
N VAL A 148 -6.97 12.77 6.09
CA VAL A 148 -6.48 11.57 5.39
C VAL A 148 -7.09 10.35 6.05
N SER A 149 -7.70 9.49 5.24
CA SER A 149 -8.22 8.19 5.68
C SER A 149 -7.27 7.10 5.22
N GLY A 150 -7.24 5.97 5.91
CA GLY A 150 -6.47 4.81 5.50
C GLY A 150 -7.18 3.51 5.81
N ILE A 151 -6.71 2.43 5.20
CA ILE A 151 -7.20 1.07 5.43
C ILE A 151 -6.10 0.30 6.15
N GLY A 152 -6.31 -0.01 7.42
CA GLY A 152 -5.44 -0.83 8.26
C GLY A 152 -5.66 -2.31 7.99
N MET A 153 -4.58 -3.07 7.82
CA MET A 153 -4.60 -4.53 7.59
C MET A 153 -3.26 -5.16 7.99
N ASP A 154 -3.16 -6.48 7.90
CA ASP A 154 -1.91 -7.18 8.17
C ASP A 154 -0.86 -6.93 7.06
N ALA A 155 0.41 -7.16 7.41
CA ALA A 155 1.54 -6.89 6.52
C ALA A 155 1.60 -7.80 5.28
N LYS A 156 0.95 -8.97 5.29
CA LYS A 156 0.92 -9.87 4.14
C LYS A 156 -0.09 -9.39 3.10
N SER A 157 -1.24 -8.87 3.55
CA SER A 157 -2.33 -8.42 2.68
C SER A 157 -2.05 -7.06 2.02
N ILE A 158 -1.30 -6.17 2.68
CA ILE A 158 -1.10 -4.79 2.21
C ILE A 158 -0.55 -4.69 0.78
N LYS A 159 0.39 -5.56 0.42
CA LYS A 159 1.06 -5.48 -0.89
C LYS A 159 0.10 -5.81 -2.03
N ASP A 160 -0.70 -6.86 -1.88
CA ASP A 160 -1.68 -7.23 -2.89
C ASP A 160 -2.75 -6.14 -3.01
N VAL A 161 -3.34 -5.70 -1.90
CA VAL A 161 -4.37 -4.65 -1.92
C VAL A 161 -3.86 -3.34 -2.51
N GLN A 162 -2.64 -2.93 -2.16
CA GLN A 162 -2.01 -1.75 -2.75
C GLN A 162 -1.87 -1.89 -4.26
N GLN A 163 -1.40 -3.03 -4.78
CA GLN A 163 -1.26 -3.26 -6.22
C GLN A 163 -2.63 -3.25 -6.94
N ARG A 164 -3.67 -3.82 -6.32
CA ARG A 164 -5.04 -3.78 -6.84
C ARG A 164 -5.57 -2.34 -6.91
N ILE A 165 -5.25 -1.51 -5.91
CA ILE A 165 -5.60 -0.09 -5.90
C ILE A 165 -4.81 0.69 -6.96
N GLU A 166 -3.52 0.43 -7.13
CA GLU A 166 -2.71 1.06 -8.17
C GLU A 166 -3.30 0.79 -9.56
N PHE A 167 -3.73 -0.45 -9.82
CA PHE A 167 -4.44 -0.80 -11.05
C PHE A 167 -5.81 -0.10 -11.12
N ALA A 168 -6.62 -0.19 -10.07
CA ALA A 168 -7.95 0.41 -10.01
C ALA A 168 -7.92 1.93 -10.26
N VAL A 169 -6.94 2.62 -9.68
CA VAL A 169 -6.69 4.04 -9.90
C VAL A 169 -6.29 4.31 -11.36
N ALA A 170 -5.46 3.46 -11.95
CA ALA A 170 -5.13 3.59 -13.37
C ALA A 170 -6.37 3.45 -14.26
N VAL A 171 -7.25 2.48 -13.98
CA VAL A 171 -8.51 2.32 -14.73
C VAL A 171 -9.43 3.53 -14.52
N GLY A 172 -9.67 3.95 -13.27
CA GLY A 172 -10.53 5.09 -12.95
C GLY A 172 -10.01 6.45 -13.47
N LEU A 173 -8.76 6.51 -13.92
CA LEU A 173 -8.13 7.66 -14.58
C LEU A 173 -7.95 7.46 -16.10
N GLU A 174 -8.52 6.40 -16.68
CA GLU A 174 -8.42 6.06 -18.10
C GLU A 174 -6.97 5.81 -18.58
N ARG A 175 -6.12 5.29 -17.68
CA ARG A 175 -4.70 4.98 -17.90
C ARG A 175 -4.40 3.48 -17.87
N GLU A 176 -5.43 2.64 -18.03
CA GLU A 176 -5.31 1.17 -18.02
C GLU A 176 -4.22 0.67 -18.97
N ALA A 177 -4.23 1.13 -20.23
CA ALA A 177 -3.24 0.73 -21.22
C ALA A 177 -1.80 1.09 -20.79
N GLN A 178 -1.60 2.30 -20.27
CA GLN A 178 -0.29 2.77 -19.78
C GLN A 178 0.20 1.93 -18.59
N PHE A 179 -0.71 1.53 -17.71
CA PHE A 179 -0.40 0.67 -16.58
C PHE A 179 0.04 -0.72 -17.04
N LEU A 180 -0.72 -1.34 -17.94
CA LEU A 180 -0.38 -2.66 -18.50
C LEU A 180 0.95 -2.61 -19.26
N ASP A 181 1.20 -1.56 -20.04
CA ASP A 181 2.45 -1.41 -20.77
C ASP A 181 3.65 -1.23 -19.84
N LYS A 182 3.50 -0.51 -18.72
CA LYS A 182 4.53 -0.43 -17.68
C LYS A 182 4.89 -1.82 -17.14
N LEU A 183 3.90 -2.68 -16.88
CA LEU A 183 4.16 -4.06 -16.41
C LEU A 183 4.87 -4.90 -17.49
N LYS A 184 4.48 -4.77 -18.76
CA LYS A 184 5.17 -5.44 -19.88
C LYS A 184 6.62 -4.97 -20.01
N THR A 185 6.88 -3.67 -19.85
CA THR A 185 8.25 -3.12 -19.83
C THR A 185 9.07 -3.67 -18.68
N GLN A 186 8.48 -3.84 -17.48
CA GLN A 186 9.15 -4.47 -16.34
C GLN A 186 9.54 -5.92 -16.64
N ILE A 187 8.64 -6.71 -17.24
CA ILE A 187 8.96 -8.07 -17.69
C ILE A 187 10.13 -8.05 -18.66
N ALA A 188 10.11 -7.18 -19.69
CA ALA A 188 11.19 -7.10 -20.66
C ALA A 188 12.55 -6.74 -20.01
N ALA A 189 12.55 -5.85 -19.03
CA ALA A 189 13.76 -5.51 -18.27
C ALA A 189 14.28 -6.69 -17.43
N LEU A 190 13.38 -7.43 -16.77
CA LEU A 190 13.72 -8.62 -15.99
C LEU A 190 14.26 -9.76 -16.88
N GLU A 191 13.69 -9.96 -18.08
CA GLU A 191 14.19 -10.94 -19.05
C GLU A 191 15.63 -10.59 -19.49
N VAL A 192 15.96 -9.30 -19.67
CA VAL A 192 17.34 -8.86 -19.94
C VAL A 192 18.24 -9.11 -18.73
N GLU A 193 17.81 -8.73 -17.52
CA GLU A 193 18.57 -8.95 -16.27
C GLU A 193 18.92 -10.43 -16.09
N LYS A 194 17.93 -11.33 -16.30
CA LYS A 194 18.06 -12.78 -16.22
C LYS A 194 19.20 -13.34 -17.07
N THR A 195 19.48 -12.76 -18.24
CA THR A 195 20.57 -13.23 -19.12
C THR A 195 21.95 -13.13 -18.50
N THR A 196 22.12 -12.21 -17.53
CA THR A 196 23.40 -11.92 -16.85
C THR A 196 23.43 -12.35 -15.40
N ALA A 197 22.29 -12.78 -14.85
CA ALA A 197 22.17 -13.25 -13.49
C ALA A 197 22.86 -14.62 -13.29
N PRO A 198 23.43 -14.89 -12.10
CA PRO A 198 23.86 -16.23 -11.73
C PRO A 198 22.67 -17.18 -11.62
N ASP A 199 22.93 -18.48 -11.84
CA ASP A 199 21.92 -19.53 -11.63
C ASP A 199 21.43 -19.58 -10.17
#